data_AF-A0A2R6I243-F1
#
_entry.id   AF-A0A2R6I243-F1
#
_cell.length_a   1.000
_cell.length_b   1.000
_cell.length_c   1.000
_cell.angle_alpha   90.00
_cell.angle_beta   90.00
_cell.angle_gamma   90.00
#
_symmetry.space_group_name_H-M   'P 1'
#
loop_
_entity.id
_entity.type
_entity.pdbx_description
1 polymer ?
#
loop_
_entity_poly.entity_id
_entity_poly.type
_entity_poly.pdbx_seq_one_letter_code
_entity_poly.pdbx_strand_id
1 'polypeptide(L)'
;MTQAIESASLSQRVVLLGIVELSEQGETPAHSGEVKRTCAGRLREIEGDVVGGISESEVIRALNDLAAEGILSQDEVGDRSPVGKGRPAYSLSVDPAEALDTLREDERLGALVDEIRADAQ
;
A
#
# COMPACT_ATOMS: atom_id res chain seq x y z
N MET A 1 -16.58 2.99 1.19
CA MET A 1 -15.24 2.36 1.22
C MET A 1 -14.18 3.42 0.94
N THR A 2 -14.37 4.19 -0.14
CA THR A 2 -13.74 5.48 -0.46
C THR A 2 -13.55 6.42 0.75
N GLN A 3 -14.59 6.66 1.56
CA GLN A 3 -14.48 7.47 2.80
C GLN A 3 -13.43 6.97 3.81
N ALA A 4 -13.17 5.66 3.89
CA ALA A 4 -12.13 5.14 4.78
C ALA A 4 -10.74 5.57 4.29
N ILE A 5 -10.49 5.48 2.98
CA ILE A 5 -9.26 5.96 2.31
C ILE A 5 -9.12 7.49 2.47
N GLU A 6 -10.20 8.24 2.32
CA GLU A 6 -10.24 9.70 2.56
C GLU A 6 -9.97 10.07 4.02
N SER A 7 -10.28 9.21 4.98
CA SER A 7 -9.96 9.44 6.40
C SER A 7 -8.59 8.88 6.81
N ALA A 8 -7.95 8.09 5.94
CA ALA A 8 -6.70 7.42 6.22
C ALA A 8 -5.56 8.41 6.41
N SER A 9 -4.65 8.07 7.33
CA SER A 9 -3.40 8.80 7.52
C SER A 9 -2.52 8.75 6.27
N LEU A 10 -1.60 9.71 6.14
CA LEU A 10 -0.64 9.74 5.03
C LEU A 10 0.14 8.42 4.90
N SER A 11 0.57 7.83 6.02
CA SER A 11 1.28 6.54 6.02
C SER A 11 0.40 5.40 5.50
N GLN A 12 -0.89 5.37 5.85
CA GLN A 12 -1.84 4.40 5.30
C GLN A 12 -2.05 4.61 3.79
N ARG A 13 -2.18 5.85 3.34
CA ARG A 13 -2.33 6.17 1.91
C ARG A 13 -1.11 5.80 1.08
N VAL A 14 0.10 6.07 1.58
CA VAL A 14 1.36 5.67 0.94
C VAL A 14 1.47 4.14 0.87
N VAL A 15 1.08 3.43 1.93
CA VAL A 15 1.08 1.96 1.96
C VAL A 15 0.04 1.39 1.01
N LEU A 16 -1.15 1.97 0.96
CA LEU A 16 -2.19 1.60 -0.01
C LEU A 16 -1.70 1.80 -1.44
N LEU A 17 -1.05 2.93 -1.73
CA LEU A 17 -0.47 3.19 -3.05
C LEU A 17 0.56 2.12 -3.44
N GLY A 18 1.44 1.72 -2.52
CA GLY A 18 2.40 0.65 -2.75
C GLY A 18 1.74 -0.72 -3.00
N ILE A 19 0.63 -1.03 -2.32
CA ILE A 19 -0.15 -2.24 -2.59
C ILE A 19 -0.82 -2.18 -3.98
N VAL A 20 -1.38 -1.02 -4.35
CA VAL A 20 -1.98 -0.84 -5.68
C VAL A 20 -0.95 -1.06 -6.77
N GLU A 21 0.22 -0.44 -6.65
CA GLU A 21 1.31 -0.64 -7.61
C GLU A 21 1.71 -2.11 -7.75
N LEU A 22 1.88 -2.83 -6.62
CA LEU A 22 2.16 -4.27 -6.64
C LEU A 22 1.01 -5.06 -7.28
N SER A 23 -0.25 -4.65 -7.08
CA SER A 23 -1.42 -5.30 -7.69
C SER A 23 -1.44 -5.11 -9.20
N GLU A 24 -1.15 -3.92 -9.71
CA GLU A 24 -1.04 -3.63 -11.15
C GLU A 24 0.08 -4.46 -11.80
N GLN A 25 1.15 -4.75 -11.06
CA GLN A 25 2.26 -5.59 -11.51
C GLN A 25 1.98 -7.10 -11.36
N GLY A 26 0.83 -7.49 -10.79
CA GLY A 26 0.50 -8.89 -10.51
C GLY A 26 1.33 -9.51 -9.37
N GLU A 27 1.91 -8.69 -8.50
CA GLU A 27 2.79 -9.08 -7.38
C GLU A 27 2.04 -9.16 -6.03
N THR A 28 0.71 -9.04 -6.02
CA THR A 28 -0.12 -9.31 -4.83
C THR A 28 -0.65 -10.75 -4.83
N PRO A 29 -0.81 -11.41 -3.66
CA PRO A 29 -0.69 -10.87 -2.31
C PRO A 29 0.78 -10.68 -1.87
N ALA A 30 1.08 -9.52 -1.29
CA ALA A 30 2.45 -9.07 -0.98
C ALA A 30 2.70 -9.00 0.53
N HIS A 31 3.94 -9.26 0.96
CA HIS A 31 4.36 -9.12 2.35
C HIS A 31 4.78 -7.68 2.70
N SER A 32 4.77 -7.34 3.99
CA SER A 32 5.17 -6.01 4.48
C SER A 32 6.55 -5.55 3.99
N GLY A 33 7.48 -6.47 3.77
CA GLY A 33 8.81 -6.17 3.26
C GLY A 33 8.83 -5.77 1.78
N GLU A 34 7.94 -6.33 0.96
CA GLU A 34 7.77 -5.97 -0.45
C GLU A 34 7.11 -4.59 -0.55
N VAL A 35 6.00 -4.40 0.16
CA VAL A 35 5.29 -3.12 0.24
C VAL A 35 6.23 -1.99 0.68
N LYS A 36 7.03 -2.21 1.73
CA LYS A 36 8.00 -1.22 2.20
C LYS A 36 9.01 -0.83 1.11
N ARG A 37 9.50 -1.80 0.33
CA ARG A 37 10.46 -1.52 -0.76
C ARG A 37 9.80 -0.67 -1.84
N THR A 38 8.58 -1.01 -2.24
CA THR A 38 7.80 -0.24 -3.22
C THR A 38 7.58 1.19 -2.74
N CYS A 39 7.06 1.37 -1.51
CA CYS A 39 6.86 2.70 -0.92
C CYS A 39 8.18 3.50 -0.84
N ALA A 40 9.28 2.86 -0.45
CA ALA A 40 10.58 3.53 -0.34
C ALA A 40 11.17 3.91 -1.71
N GLY A 41 10.80 3.24 -2.80
CA GLY A 41 11.14 3.63 -4.17
C GLY A 41 10.46 4.94 -4.54
N ARG A 42 9.12 4.97 -4.47
CA ARG A 42 8.30 6.13 -4.82
C ARG A 42 8.54 7.36 -3.96
N LEU A 43 8.73 7.17 -2.64
CA LEU A 43 9.03 8.30 -1.75
C LEU A 43 10.38 8.97 -2.02
N ARG A 44 11.33 8.31 -2.70
CA ARG A 44 12.59 8.93 -3.13
C ARG A 44 12.41 9.80 -4.38
N GLU A 45 11.39 9.53 -5.18
CA GLU A 45 11.11 10.25 -6.42
C GLU A 45 10.43 11.60 -6.13
N ILE A 46 9.67 11.69 -5.03
CA ILE A 46 9.20 12.98 -4.50
C ILE A 46 10.35 13.70 -3.77
N GLU A 47 11.18 14.44 -4.52
CA GLU A 47 12.01 15.49 -3.91
C GLU A 47 11.10 16.56 -3.30
N GLY A 48 11.02 16.64 -1.96
CA GLY A 48 10.33 17.79 -1.36
C GLY A 48 10.14 17.78 0.14
N ASP A 49 9.45 16.79 0.70
CA ASP A 49 8.88 17.00 2.05
C ASP A 49 8.69 15.74 2.91
N VAL A 50 8.98 14.54 2.38
CA VAL A 50 8.93 13.29 3.18
C VAL A 50 10.32 12.97 3.72
N VAL A 51 10.85 13.87 4.56
CA VAL A 51 12.13 13.68 5.25
C VAL A 51 11.98 12.53 6.25
N GLY A 52 12.34 11.31 5.84
CA GLY A 52 12.48 10.16 6.74
C GLY A 52 12.13 8.79 6.15
N GLY A 53 11.34 8.74 5.07
CA GLY A 53 10.76 7.49 4.57
C GLY A 53 9.80 6.84 5.58
N ILE A 54 9.11 5.76 5.18
CA ILE A 54 8.23 5.00 6.07
C ILE A 54 8.98 3.85 6.73
N SER A 55 8.88 3.72 8.07
CA SER A 55 9.50 2.61 8.79
C SER A 55 8.74 1.30 8.58
N GLU A 56 9.38 0.15 8.84
CA GLU A 56 8.71 -1.16 8.72
C GLU A 56 7.55 -1.32 9.70
N SER A 57 7.70 -0.80 10.92
CA SER A 57 6.62 -0.83 11.92
C SER A 57 5.42 0.01 11.48
N GLU A 58 5.65 1.14 10.83
CA GLU A 58 4.57 1.96 10.25
C GLU A 58 3.89 1.26 9.07
N VAL A 59 4.65 0.61 8.19
CA VAL A 59 4.08 -0.20 7.11
C VAL A 59 3.22 -1.32 7.68
N ILE A 60 3.73 -2.10 8.63
CA ILE A 60 2.98 -3.20 9.25
C ILE A 60 1.71 -2.68 9.93
N ARG A 61 1.81 -1.57 10.68
CA ARG A 61 0.66 -0.96 11.32
C ARG A 61 -0.38 -0.52 10.30
N ALA A 62 0.03 0.20 9.26
CA ALA A 62 -0.86 0.64 8.20
C ALA A 62 -1.53 -0.53 7.47
N LEU A 63 -0.80 -1.60 7.15
CA LEU A 63 -1.36 -2.80 6.53
C LEU A 63 -2.43 -3.46 7.41
N ASN A 64 -2.17 -3.57 8.72
CA ASN A 64 -3.15 -4.12 9.66
C ASN A 64 -4.38 -3.20 9.79
N ASP A 65 -4.18 -1.89 9.89
CA ASP A 65 -5.28 -0.92 10.03
C ASP A 65 -6.15 -0.90 8.76
N LEU A 66 -5.54 -0.88 7.57
CA LEU A 66 -6.25 -0.96 6.28
C LEU A 66 -7.00 -2.29 6.11
N ALA A 67 -6.42 -3.41 6.60
CA ALA A 67 -7.10 -4.69 6.58
C ALA A 67 -8.29 -4.72 7.55
N ALA A 68 -8.16 -4.11 8.73
CA ALA A 68 -9.25 -3.97 9.69
C ALA A 68 -10.39 -3.09 9.16
N GLU A 69 -10.07 -2.11 8.32
CA GLU A 69 -11.03 -1.26 7.60
C GLU A 69 -11.67 -1.94 6.38
N GLY A 70 -11.21 -3.15 6.02
CA GLY A 70 -11.71 -3.91 4.86
C GLY A 70 -11.23 -3.37 3.52
N ILE A 71 -10.20 -2.53 3.51
CA ILE A 71 -9.56 -2.04 2.27
C ILE A 71 -8.61 -3.11 1.71
N LEU A 72 -7.95 -3.84 2.61
CA LEU A 72 -7.05 -4.94 2.28
C LEU A 72 -7.58 -6.28 2.80
N SER A 73 -7.33 -7.33 2.05
CA SER A 73 -7.51 -8.71 2.51
C SER A 73 -6.17 -9.18 3.05
N GLN A 74 -6.17 -9.64 4.29
CA GLN A 74 -5.01 -10.31 4.88
C GLN A 74 -5.16 -11.82 4.64
N ASP A 75 -4.32 -12.34 3.76
CA ASP A 75 -4.21 -13.77 3.53
C ASP A 75 -3.18 -14.35 4.49
N GLU A 76 -3.60 -15.35 5.27
CA GLU A 76 -2.67 -16.29 5.89
C GLU A 76 -2.15 -17.22 4.79
N VAL A 77 -1.30 -16.70 3.89
CA VAL A 77 -0.63 -17.54 2.90
C VAL A 77 0.27 -18.51 3.66
N GLY A 78 -0.25 -19.73 3.80
CA GLY A 78 0.39 -20.80 4.52
C GLY A 78 1.61 -21.30 3.79
N ASP A 79 2.77 -20.75 4.11
CA ASP A 79 3.93 -21.62 4.30
C ASP A 79 3.76 -22.22 5.69
N ARG A 80 3.35 -23.50 5.75
CA ARG A 80 3.19 -24.26 6.99
C ARG A 80 4.56 -24.46 7.63
N SER A 81 5.06 -23.40 8.25
CA SER A 81 6.17 -23.48 9.18
C SER A 81 5.67 -24.23 10.41
N PRO A 82 6.33 -25.32 10.85
CA PRO A 82 5.99 -26.06 12.07
C PRO A 82 6.01 -25.20 13.35
N VAL A 83 6.47 -23.95 13.24
CA VAL A 83 6.56 -22.94 14.29
C VAL A 83 5.64 -21.73 14.04
N GLY A 84 4.48 -21.94 13.43
CA GLY A 84 3.26 -21.19 13.77
C GLY A 84 3.20 -19.66 13.57
N LYS A 85 4.03 -19.02 12.74
CA LYS A 85 3.81 -17.63 12.27
C LYS A 85 4.39 -17.42 10.87
N GLY A 86 3.58 -17.64 9.84
CA GLY A 86 3.87 -17.08 8.51
C GLY A 86 3.81 -15.56 8.57
N ARG A 87 4.58 -14.87 7.71
CA ARG A 87 4.37 -13.42 7.53
C ARG A 87 3.06 -13.25 6.75
N PRO A 88 2.11 -12.42 7.23
CA PRO A 88 0.87 -12.19 6.49
C PRO A 88 1.18 -11.60 5.11
N ALA A 89 0.37 -11.94 4.13
CA ALA A 89 0.38 -11.33 2.82
C ALA A 89 -0.90 -10.52 2.63
N TYR A 90 -0.84 -9.45 1.86
CA TYR A 90 -1.92 -8.48 1.69
C TYR A 90 -2.26 -8.31 0.22
N SER A 91 -3.55 -8.28 -0.08
CA SER A 91 -4.10 -7.97 -1.41
C SER A 91 -5.20 -6.92 -1.29
N LEU A 92 -5.52 -6.24 -2.39
CA LEU A 92 -6.63 -5.28 -2.41
C LEU A 92 -7.97 -6.02 -2.25
N SER A 93 -8.82 -5.53 -1.36
CA SER A 93 -10.24 -5.90 -1.31
C SER A 93 -11.13 -4.94 -2.13
N VAL A 94 -10.54 -3.84 -2.60
CA VAL A 94 -11.19 -2.75 -3.31
C VAL A 94 -10.72 -2.71 -4.77
N ASP A 95 -11.46 -2.00 -5.61
CA ASP A 95 -11.03 -1.78 -7.00
C ASP A 95 -9.77 -0.88 -7.02
N PRO A 96 -8.67 -1.30 -7.70
CA PRO A 96 -7.45 -0.52 -7.79
C PRO A 96 -7.66 0.88 -8.38
N ALA A 97 -8.53 1.02 -9.39
CA ALA A 97 -8.81 2.30 -10.03
C ALA A 97 -9.54 3.26 -9.09
N GLU A 98 -10.53 2.76 -8.32
CA GLU A 98 -11.23 3.54 -7.29
C GLU A 98 -10.25 4.02 -6.20
N ALA A 99 -9.36 3.14 -5.74
CA ALA A 99 -8.33 3.49 -4.77
C ALA A 99 -7.42 4.61 -5.30
N LEU A 100 -6.96 4.50 -6.55
CA LEU A 100 -6.13 5.54 -7.18
C LEU A 100 -6.87 6.85 -7.38
N ASP A 101 -8.13 6.83 -7.82
CA ASP A 101 -8.91 8.06 -7.98
C ASP A 101 -9.03 8.80 -6.65
N THR A 102 -9.28 8.07 -5.55
CA THR A 102 -9.35 8.65 -4.21
C THR A 102 -8.00 9.20 -3.75
N LEU A 103 -6.91 8.45 -3.96
CA LEU A 103 -5.57 8.88 -3.59
C LEU A 103 -5.09 10.08 -4.40
N ARG A 104 -5.56 10.24 -5.64
CA ARG A 104 -5.23 11.37 -6.52
C ARG A 104 -5.73 12.70 -5.97
N GLU A 105 -6.83 12.69 -5.23
CA GLU A 105 -7.40 13.89 -4.60
C GLU A 105 -6.52 14.44 -3.48
N ASP A 106 -5.58 13.65 -2.96
CA ASP A 106 -4.55 14.12 -2.03
C ASP A 106 -3.46 14.87 -2.82
N GLU A 107 -3.36 16.18 -2.59
CA GLU A 107 -2.36 17.07 -3.21
C GLU A 107 -0.91 16.55 -3.07
N ARG A 108 -0.62 15.78 -2.02
CA ARG A 108 0.71 15.22 -1.76
C ARG A 108 1.02 13.95 -2.56
N LEU A 109 -0.01 13.24 -3.01
CA LEU A 109 0.10 11.94 -3.67
C LEU A 109 -0.32 11.98 -5.14
N GLY A 110 -1.02 13.03 -5.58
CA GLY A 110 -1.53 13.16 -6.95
C GLY A 110 -0.47 12.91 -8.03
N ALA A 111 0.74 13.46 -7.86
CA ALA A 111 1.85 13.24 -8.79
C ALA A 111 2.29 11.75 -8.85
N LEU A 112 2.42 11.08 -7.71
CA LEU A 112 2.77 9.65 -7.69
C LEU A 112 1.67 8.77 -8.29
N VAL A 113 0.41 9.11 -8.07
CA VAL A 113 -0.72 8.38 -8.66
C VAL A 113 -0.68 8.49 -10.18
N ASP A 114 -0.37 9.67 -10.71
CA ASP A 114 -0.21 9.87 -12.15
C ASP A 114 0.95 9.06 -12.74
N GLU A 115 2.08 9.00 -12.04
CA GLU A 115 3.25 8.19 -12.45
C GLU A 115 2.91 6.69 -12.46
N ILE A 116 2.32 6.16 -11.40
CA ILE A 116 1.92 4.75 -11.32
C ILE A 116 0.93 4.38 -12.44
N ARG A 117 -0.02 5.27 -12.75
CA ARG A 117 -0.95 5.08 -13.87
C ARG A 117 -0.25 5.09 -15.23
N ALA A 118 0.81 5.88 -15.39
CA ALA A 118 1.59 5.92 -16.62
C ALA A 118 2.45 4.65 -16.78
N ASP A 119 2.98 4.10 -15.69
CA ASP A 119 3.77 2.86 -15.70
C ASP A 119 2.93 1.60 -16.00
N ALA A 120 1.63 1.65 -15.73
CA ALA A 120 0.69 0.53 -15.97
C ALA A 120 0.18 0.44 -17.43
N GLN A 121 0.55 1.38 -18.31
CA GLN A 121 0.13 1.44 -19.73
C GLN A 121 1.16 0.85 -20.70
#